data_AF-A0ABD1UM80-F1
#
_entry.id   AF-A0ABD1UM80-F1
#
_cell.length_a   1.000
_cell.length_b   1.000
_cell.length_c   1.000
_cell.angle_alpha   90.00
_cell.angle_beta   90.00
_cell.angle_gamma   90.00
#
_symmetry.space_group_name_H-M   'P 1'
#
loop_
_entity.id
_entity.type
_entity.pdbx_description
1 polymer ?
#
loop_
_entity_poly.entity_id
_entity_poly.type
_entity_poly.pdbx_seq_one_letter_code
_entity_poly.pdbx_strand_id
1 'polypeptide(L)'
;MRIFKEDGQWVEKTKGFNDELGPSTLPLESGEEMDADEDAPLPRPRSQRPSSSTFSFTFTEDHYNLLNGQIDSLTSMVVGLHHTVRNLQQSVNSMTSLLQALHSHLDAVLPLHPPHPPPEH
;
A
#
# COMPACT_ATOMS: atom_id res chain seq x y z
N MET A 1 -18.83 1.92 -3.00
CA MET A 1 -17.69 2.74 -2.56
C MET A 1 -16.76 2.96 -3.75
N ARG A 2 -16.37 4.20 -4.04
CA ARG A 2 -15.33 4.51 -5.05
C ARG A 2 -14.35 5.48 -4.44
N ILE A 3 -13.07 5.15 -4.49
CA ILE A 3 -11.97 6.00 -4.03
C ILE A 3 -11.30 6.57 -5.29
N PHE A 4 -11.11 7.88 -5.31
CA PHE A 4 -10.38 8.56 -6.38
C PHE A 4 -9.51 9.67 -5.80
N LYS A 5 -8.60 10.18 -6.62
CA LYS A 5 -7.62 11.19 -6.22
C LYS A 5 -8.10 12.57 -6.69
N GLU A 6 -8.46 13.44 -5.75
CA GLU A 6 -8.91 14.83 -5.97
C GLU A 6 -7.84 15.73 -5.33
N ASP A 7 -7.25 16.65 -6.11
CA ASP A 7 -6.18 17.57 -5.67
C ASP A 7 -5.01 16.93 -4.91
N GLY A 8 -4.62 15.72 -5.31
CA GLY A 8 -3.50 15.00 -4.71
C GLY A 8 -3.86 14.17 -3.46
N GLN A 9 -5.08 14.32 -2.93
CA GLN A 9 -5.57 13.59 -1.78
C GLN A 9 -6.52 12.46 -2.22
N TRP A 10 -6.43 11.30 -1.54
CA TRP A 10 -7.36 10.20 -1.77
C TRP A 10 -8.68 10.51 -1.08
N VAL A 11 -9.76 10.63 -1.86
CA VAL A 11 -11.09 10.96 -1.38
C VAL A 11 -12.02 9.79 -1.70
N GLU A 12 -12.78 9.38 -0.68
CA GLU A 12 -13.84 8.39 -0.80
C GLU A 12 -15.16 9.11 -1.06
N LYS A 13 -15.85 8.80 -2.17
CA LYS A 13 -17.26 9.18 -2.32
C LYS A 13 -18.13 7.93 -2.42
N THR A 14 -19.05 7.83 -1.47
CA THR A 14 -20.07 6.79 -1.42
C THR A 14 -21.36 7.39 -1.97
N LYS A 15 -21.67 7.10 -3.24
CA LYS A 15 -22.91 7.56 -3.86
C LYS A 15 -24.10 6.92 -3.14
N GLY A 16 -24.86 7.73 -2.40
CA GLY A 16 -26.05 7.32 -1.66
C GLY A 16 -25.91 7.31 -0.12
N PHE A 17 -24.78 7.74 0.43
CA PHE A 17 -24.60 7.88 1.88
C PHE A 17 -24.18 9.31 2.19
N ASN A 18 -25.04 10.03 2.90
CA ASN A 18 -24.78 11.39 3.38
C ASN A 18 -24.68 11.26 4.90
N ASP A 19 -23.53 11.54 5.52
CA ASP A 19 -23.33 11.29 6.95
C ASP A 19 -24.24 12.12 7.87
N GLU A 20 -24.82 13.23 7.38
CA GLU A 20 -25.81 14.04 8.11
C GLU A 20 -27.25 13.52 8.01
N LEU A 21 -27.55 12.66 7.04
CA LEU A 21 -28.90 12.17 6.77
C LEU A 21 -28.78 10.66 6.61
N GLY A 22 -29.02 9.94 7.71
CA GLY A 22 -29.11 8.47 7.73
C GLY A 22 -29.95 7.91 6.56
N PRO A 23 -29.86 6.60 6.29
CA PRO A 23 -30.13 5.98 4.99
C PRO A 23 -31.37 6.57 4.30
N SER A 24 -31.15 7.47 3.34
CA SER A 24 -32.21 8.11 2.58
C SER A 24 -32.83 7.06 1.65
N THR A 25 -33.96 6.49 2.08
CA THR A 25 -34.89 5.78 1.20
C THR A 25 -35.58 6.83 0.33
N LEU A 26 -35.00 7.17 -0.82
CA LEU A 26 -35.77 7.87 -1.85
C LEU A 26 -36.47 6.83 -2.72
N PRO A 27 -37.81 6.84 -2.79
CA PRO A 27 -38.52 6.12 -3.84
C PRO A 27 -38.15 6.79 -5.16
N LEU A 28 -37.86 5.99 -6.19
CA LEU A 28 -37.80 6.50 -7.55
C LEU A 28 -39.23 6.92 -7.94
N GLU A 29 -39.57 8.18 -7.69
CA GLU A 29 -40.73 8.82 -8.27
C GLU A 29 -40.65 8.69 -9.78
N SER A 30 -41.67 8.05 -10.31
CA SER A 30 -41.94 7.94 -11.74
C SER A 30 -42.45 9.30 -12.19
N GLY A 31 -41.67 10.04 -12.97
CA GLY A 31 -42.11 11.31 -13.56
C GLY A 31 -43.19 11.07 -14.63
N GLU A 32 -44.38 11.61 -14.34
CA GLU A 32 -45.50 12.11 -15.16
C GLU A 32 -45.34 12.05 -16.70
N GLU A 33 -46.22 11.43 -17.49
CA GLU A 33 -47.63 11.75 -17.85
C GLU A 33 -47.83 12.94 -18.82
N MET A 34 -48.68 12.70 -19.85
CA MET A 34 -49.10 13.53 -21.03
C MET A 34 -48.11 13.54 -22.21
N ASP A 35 -48.46 13.12 -23.43
CA ASP A 35 -49.63 13.53 -24.22
C ASP A 35 -50.44 12.38 -24.84
N ALA A 36 -51.73 12.63 -25.02
CA ALA A 36 -52.68 11.81 -25.77
C ALA A 36 -52.53 12.07 -27.28
N ASP A 37 -52.42 11.00 -28.08
CA ASP A 37 -53.04 10.93 -29.41
C ASP A 37 -53.09 9.47 -29.91
N GLU A 38 -54.16 9.15 -30.63
CA GLU A 38 -54.51 7.81 -31.11
C GLU A 38 -53.55 7.31 -32.20
N ASP A 39 -53.00 6.09 -32.06
CA ASP A 39 -53.01 5.03 -33.09
C ASP A 39 -52.24 3.82 -32.53
N ALA A 40 -52.89 2.65 -32.40
CA ALA A 40 -52.29 1.48 -31.79
C ALA A 40 -51.34 0.73 -32.77
N PRO A 41 -50.04 0.55 -32.47
CA PRO A 41 -49.23 -0.43 -33.17
C PRO A 41 -49.14 -1.73 -32.35
N LEU A 42 -49.36 -2.85 -33.05
CA LEU A 42 -49.26 -4.23 -32.59
C LEU A 42 -48.10 -4.50 -31.60
N PRO A 43 -48.25 -5.44 -30.65
CA PRO A 43 -47.19 -5.78 -29.70
C PRO A 43 -45.98 -6.34 -30.46
N ARG A 44 -44.91 -5.54 -30.58
CA ARG A 44 -43.63 -6.02 -31.09
C ARG A 44 -43.11 -7.09 -30.12
N PRO A 45 -42.53 -8.21 -30.62
CA PRO A 45 -41.83 -9.14 -29.75
C PRO A 45 -40.73 -8.37 -29.03
N ARG A 46 -40.83 -8.31 -27.69
CA ARG A 46 -39.78 -7.76 -26.83
C ARG A 46 -38.49 -8.49 -27.17
N SER A 47 -37.63 -7.82 -27.93
CA SER A 47 -36.25 -8.22 -28.10
C SER A 47 -35.66 -8.30 -26.70
N GLN A 48 -35.48 -9.52 -26.19
CA GLN A 48 -34.79 -9.78 -24.95
C GLN A 48 -33.36 -9.29 -25.15
N ARG A 49 -33.13 -8.02 -24.80
CA ARG A 49 -31.80 -7.47 -24.64
C ARG A 49 -31.12 -8.38 -23.62
N PRO A 50 -29.99 -9.04 -23.96
CA PRO A 50 -29.30 -9.89 -23.00
C PRO A 50 -29.04 -9.03 -21.77
N SER A 51 -29.64 -9.43 -20.65
CA SER A 51 -29.48 -8.76 -19.37
C SER A 51 -27.98 -8.60 -19.17
N SER A 52 -27.50 -7.36 -19.21
CA SER A 52 -26.10 -7.06 -19.00
C SER A 52 -25.80 -7.53 -17.58
N SER A 53 -25.16 -8.70 -17.49
CA SER A 53 -24.72 -9.30 -16.25
C SER A 53 -23.69 -8.35 -15.66
N THR A 54 -24.18 -7.40 -14.87
CA THR A 54 -23.35 -6.51 -14.08
C THR A 54 -22.78 -7.39 -12.98
N PHE A 55 -21.61 -7.97 -13.27
CA PHE A 55 -20.87 -8.80 -12.34
C PHE A 55 -20.47 -7.92 -11.17
N SER A 56 -21.29 -7.95 -10.12
CA SER A 56 -21.13 -7.12 -8.94
C SER A 56 -20.23 -7.87 -7.98
N PHE A 57 -18.96 -7.49 -7.91
CA PHE A 57 -18.08 -7.97 -6.84
C PHE A 57 -18.47 -7.25 -5.54
N THR A 58 -19.01 -8.00 -4.59
CA THR A 58 -19.19 -7.52 -3.22
C THR A 58 -17.92 -7.80 -2.44
N PHE A 59 -17.34 -6.74 -1.87
CA PHE A 59 -16.27 -6.89 -0.90
C PHE A 59 -16.92 -7.31 0.42
N THR A 60 -16.66 -8.55 0.85
CA THR A 60 -17.23 -9.12 2.07
C THR A 60 -16.35 -8.81 3.28
N GLU A 61 -16.91 -8.93 4.47
CA GLU A 61 -16.18 -8.84 5.72
C GLU A 61 -15.01 -9.86 5.80
N ASP A 62 -15.17 -11.03 5.18
CA ASP A 62 -14.09 -12.02 5.08
C ASP A 62 -12.89 -11.50 4.28
N HIS A 63 -13.13 -10.76 3.18
CA HIS A 63 -12.04 -10.15 2.41
C HIS A 63 -11.33 -9.07 3.22
N TYR A 64 -12.05 -8.33 4.06
CA TYR A 64 -11.47 -7.35 4.97
C TYR A 64 -10.58 -8.00 6.04
N ASN A 65 -11.10 -9.04 6.71
CA ASN A 65 -10.39 -9.76 7.75
C ASN A 65 -9.13 -10.45 7.21
N LEU A 66 -9.21 -11.03 6.01
CA LEU A 66 -8.06 -11.61 5.33
C LEU A 66 -6.98 -10.56 5.05
N LEU A 67 -7.38 -9.40 4.52
CA LEU A 67 -6.45 -8.30 4.22
C LEU A 67 -5.78 -7.77 5.50
N ASN A 68 -6.54 -7.59 6.58
CA ASN A 68 -5.97 -7.20 7.86
C ASN A 68 -4.97 -8.24 8.39
N GLY A 69 -5.30 -9.53 8.33
CA GLY A 69 -4.37 -10.58 8.72
C GLY A 69 -3.08 -10.59 7.88
N GLN A 70 -3.18 -10.27 6.58
CA GLN A 70 -2.01 -10.11 5.72
C GLN A 70 -1.18 -8.89 6.11
N ILE A 71 -1.81 -7.75 6.44
CA ILE A 71 -1.13 -6.54 6.90
C ILE A 71 -0.41 -6.80 8.23
N ASP A 72 -1.05 -7.49 9.17
CA ASP A 72 -0.46 -7.83 10.47
C ASP A 72 0.76 -8.75 10.30
N SER A 73 0.63 -9.77 9.45
CA SER A 73 1.73 -10.67 9.11
C SER A 73 2.90 -9.92 8.46
N LEU A 74 2.63 -9.05 7.49
CA LEU A 74 3.64 -8.22 6.85
C LEU A 74 4.34 -7.29 7.84
N THR A 75 3.56 -6.66 8.72
CA THR A 75 4.08 -5.77 9.77
C THR A 75 5.02 -6.53 10.70
N SER A 76 4.63 -7.72 11.13
CA SER A 76 5.46 -8.60 11.97
C SER A 76 6.77 -8.98 11.28
N MET A 77 6.72 -9.35 9.99
CA MET A 77 7.91 -9.64 9.19
C MET A 77 8.85 -8.43 9.09
N VAL A 78 8.32 -7.24 8.83
CA VAL A 78 9.12 -6.01 8.73
C VAL A 78 9.81 -5.69 10.06
N VAL A 79 9.10 -5.84 11.19
CA VAL A 79 9.68 -5.66 12.52
C VAL A 79 10.81 -6.67 12.79
N GLY A 80 10.61 -7.94 12.43
CA GLY A 80 11.63 -8.98 12.56
C GLY A 80 12.87 -8.71 11.70
N LEU A 81 12.67 -8.28 10.45
CA LEU A 81 13.76 -7.88 9.55
C LEU A 81 14.52 -6.67 10.10
N HIS A 82 13.81 -5.65 10.60
CA HIS A 82 14.44 -4.48 11.20
C HIS A 82 15.33 -4.85 12.40
N HIS A 83 14.88 -5.77 13.26
CA HIS A 83 15.69 -6.27 14.37
C HIS A 83 16.95 -6.99 13.87
N THR A 84 16.81 -7.84 12.85
CA THR A 84 17.93 -8.56 12.24
C THR A 84 18.97 -7.61 11.65
N VAL A 85 18.54 -6.59 10.91
CA VAL A 85 19.44 -5.56 10.35
C VAL A 85 20.19 -4.84 11.45
N ARG A 86 19.51 -4.46 12.54
CA ARG A 86 20.15 -3.79 13.68
C ARG A 86 21.23 -4.66 14.33
N ASN A 87 20.95 -5.94 14.51
CA ASN A 87 21.90 -6.89 15.10
C ASN A 87 23.12 -7.10 14.19
N LEU A 88 22.91 -7.21 12.88
CA LEU A 88 23.99 -7.28 11.91
C LEU A 88 24.85 -6.00 11.92
N GLN A 89 24.23 -4.83 11.99
CA GLN A 89 24.96 -3.56 12.05
C GLN A 89 25.82 -3.46 13.32
N GLN A 90 25.30 -3.90 14.47
CA GLN A 90 26.09 -3.98 15.72
C GLN A 90 27.26 -4.95 15.61
N SER A 91 27.06 -6.11 14.98
CA SER A 91 28.12 -7.08 14.73
C SER A 91 29.22 -6.49 13.84
N VAL A 92 28.86 -5.84 12.74
CA VAL A 92 29.81 -5.16 11.85
C VAL A 92 30.61 -4.10 12.59
N ASN A 93 29.94 -3.21 13.33
CA ASN A 93 30.62 -2.17 14.11
C ASN A 93 31.62 -2.75 15.13
N SER A 94 31.25 -3.86 15.77
CA SER A 94 32.13 -4.55 16.72
C SER A 94 33.36 -5.14 16.01
N MET A 95 33.17 -5.78 14.86
CA MET A 95 34.28 -6.32 14.05
C MET A 95 35.19 -5.21 13.53
N THR A 96 34.63 -4.10 13.04
CA THR A 96 35.42 -2.93 12.60
C THR A 96 36.27 -2.37 13.73
N SER A 97 35.70 -2.26 14.94
CA SER A 97 36.43 -1.78 16.12
C SER A 97 37.59 -2.71 16.48
N LEU A 98 37.37 -4.04 16.42
CA LEU A 98 38.42 -5.03 16.65
C LEU A 98 39.54 -4.95 15.60
N LEU A 99 39.19 -4.80 14.32
CA LEU A 99 40.17 -4.63 13.25
C LEU A 99 41.02 -3.37 13.43
N GLN A 100 40.39 -2.26 13.83
CA GLN A 100 41.11 -1.01 14.09
C GLN A 100 42.06 -1.14 15.30
N ALA A 101 41.64 -1.85 16.35
CA ALA A 101 42.49 -2.14 17.49
C ALA A 101 43.69 -3.02 17.10
N LEU A 102 43.47 -4.06 16.29
CA LEU A 102 44.55 -4.92 15.77
C LEU A 102 45.52 -4.15 14.87
N HIS A 103 45.01 -3.30 13.98
CA HIS A 103 45.84 -2.47 13.11
C HIS A 103 46.73 -1.52 13.93
N SER A 104 46.15 -0.84 14.91
CA SER A 104 46.88 0.05 15.81
C SER A 104 47.95 -0.71 16.62
N HIS A 105 47.67 -1.96 17.00
CA HIS A 105 48.64 -2.80 17.69
C HIS A 105 49.81 -3.19 16.77
N LEU A 106 49.53 -3.55 15.52
CA LEU A 106 50.58 -3.86 14.53
C LEU A 106 51.48 -2.65 14.27
N ASP A 107 50.91 -1.47 14.07
CA ASP A 107 51.68 -0.23 13.89
C ASP A 107 52.57 0.06 15.11
N ALA A 108 52.05 -0.18 16.32
CA ALA A 108 52.81 0.03 17.56
C ALA A 108 53.94 -1.00 17.77
N VAL A 109 53.82 -2.20 17.20
CA VAL A 109 54.83 -3.28 17.31
C VAL A 109 55.87 -3.22 16.19
N LEU A 110 55.58 -2.51 15.09
CA LEU A 110 56.48 -2.31 13.94
C LEU A 110 57.33 -1.01 13.92
N PRO A 111 57.71 -0.32 15.02
CA PRO A 111 58.69 0.74 14.89
C PRO A 111 60.09 0.12 14.82
N LEU A 112 60.77 0.26 13.66
CA LEU A 112 62.21 0.60 13.49
C LEU A 112 62.78 -0.02 12.19
N HIS A 113 62.64 0.71 11.08
CA HIS A 113 63.79 0.84 10.19
C HIS A 113 64.47 2.15 10.60
N PRO A 114 65.70 2.13 11.17
CA PRO A 114 66.38 3.37 11.47
C PRO A 114 66.59 4.15 10.15
N PRO A 115 66.51 5.49 10.18
CA PRO A 115 66.90 6.29 9.03
C PRO A 115 68.36 5.96 8.70
N HIS A 116 68.60 5.53 7.47
CA HIS A 116 69.93 5.26 6.96
C HIS A 116 70.75 6.57 7.10
N PRO A 117 71.93 6.55 7.76
CA PRO A 117 72.75 7.76 7.82
C PRO A 117 73.17 8.15 6.39
N PRO A 118 73.21 9.45 6.06
CA PRO A 118 73.66 9.89 4.75
C PRO A 118 75.13 9.48 4.53
N PRO A 119 75.54 9.17 3.28
CA PRO A 119 76.92 8.78 3.00
C PRO A 119 77.86 9.94 3.34
N GLU A 120 78.82 9.69 4.21
CA GLU A 120 79.92 10.63 4.48
C GLU A 120 80.79 10.70 3.22
N HIS A 121 80.92 11.92 2.67
CA HIS A 121 81.78 12.27 1.54
C HIS A 121 83.06 12.94 2.04
#